data_AF-A0A4U6UEB6-F1
#
_entry.id   AF-A0A4U6UEB6-F1
#
_cell.length_a   1.000
_cell.length_b   1.000
_cell.length_c   1.000
_cell.angle_alpha   90.00
_cell.angle_beta   90.00
_cell.angle_gamma   90.00
#
_symmetry.space_group_name_H-M   'P 1'
#
loop_
_entity.id
_entity.type
_entity.pdbx_description
1 polymer ?
#
loop_
_entity_poly.entity_id
_entity_poly.type
_entity_poly.pdbx_seq_one_letter_code
_entity_poly.pdbx_strand_id
1 'polypeptide(L)'
;MAFMVQHGKSRAAVAAAAARERKPRPGTRAAAAAKSPAKPRQLAGRLLLAACLLAPLLCICAARLLSPLSSRVSSGDGVYLAEGNYVISSEDAEGAGALNSFQQGIVDGHGPPGPIAPVPARFGADPVRSLDTGVENSNAENRTDFDNKSGIERKTASSAKSGSPPENSFTNFQQSVTDIEVPKPKSKIYCDDKGKDEGFPYARPIICQMSGDVRVSPGSSSVALTMPMQQGVEGRRVRPYARRDDSLLPLVKEVDIRAAASENDAPRCSINHDVPAVVFSVGGYTGNFFHDVSDVLIPLYLTSFRFKGRVKFFITNYKQWWIQKYKPMLRRLSHYDIIDFDSNKDVHCFEQVIVGLVRDRDLILRPHPTRNPQGYSMLDFTRFLRHSYGLKRARPLVLGEEPGKKPRMLIISRRGTRKLLNLRQLAAISRALGFDVTVSEARGNLKKFATMVNSCDVLLAVHGAGLTNQIFLPAKAVVIQIVPWGKMGWMATNFYGEPARGMNLRYLEYHISEQESSLAQRYPRDHMVFKDPMAIHGQGWNALANIFMAQDVKLNLRRFRPTLLQALDLLQL
;
A
#
# COMPACT_ATOMS: atom_id res chain seq x y z
N MET A 1 16.89 -17.05 25.53
CA MET A 1 17.69 -18.25 25.21
C MET A 1 17.63 -18.47 23.70
N ALA A 2 18.77 -18.29 23.04
CA ALA A 2 18.92 -18.49 21.61
C ALA A 2 19.24 -19.96 21.30
N PHE A 3 18.71 -20.51 20.21
CA PHE A 3 19.29 -21.68 19.54
C PHE A 3 19.33 -21.41 18.03
N MET A 4 20.55 -21.13 17.54
CA MET A 4 20.94 -21.23 16.14
C MET A 4 21.26 -22.69 15.82
N VAL A 5 20.87 -23.16 14.64
CA VAL A 5 21.48 -24.33 14.01
C VAL A 5 22.05 -23.87 12.67
N GLN A 6 23.38 -23.75 12.63
CA GLN A 6 24.19 -23.66 11.42
C GLN A 6 24.47 -25.08 10.92
N HIS A 7 24.35 -25.31 9.62
CA HIS A 7 24.99 -26.45 8.97
C HIS A 7 26.13 -25.95 8.09
N GLY A 8 27.37 -26.16 8.55
CA GLY A 8 28.55 -26.22 7.71
C GLY A 8 28.71 -27.62 7.12
N LYS A 9 29.19 -27.70 5.87
CA LYS A 9 29.77 -28.93 5.31
C LYS A 9 31.18 -28.63 4.84
N SER A 10 32.13 -29.26 5.52
CA SER A 10 33.54 -29.34 5.15
C SER A 10 33.77 -30.48 4.16
N ARG A 11 34.87 -30.28 3.42
CA ARG A 11 35.48 -31.11 2.37
C ARG A 11 35.71 -32.58 2.74
N ALA A 12 35.67 -33.43 1.72
CA ALA A 12 36.61 -34.53 1.57
C ALA A 12 37.00 -34.66 0.10
N ALA A 13 38.31 -34.65 -0.16
CA ALA A 13 38.95 -34.91 -1.44
C ALA A 13 39.54 -36.31 -1.41
N VAL A 14 39.40 -37.09 -2.49
CA VAL A 14 40.36 -38.12 -2.88
C VAL A 14 40.46 -38.10 -4.40
N ALA A 15 41.69 -38.04 -4.89
CA ALA A 15 42.10 -37.99 -6.28
C ALA A 15 42.42 -39.40 -6.82
N ALA A 16 42.26 -39.60 -8.12
CA ALA A 16 43.19 -40.36 -8.95
C ALA A 16 42.98 -40.03 -10.44
N ALA A 17 44.05 -39.50 -11.06
CA ALA A 17 44.26 -39.28 -12.51
C ALA A 17 44.49 -40.64 -13.22
N ALA A 18 44.51 -40.82 -14.55
CA ALA A 18 45.06 -40.06 -15.68
C ALA A 18 44.33 -40.54 -16.98
N ALA A 19 44.43 -40.00 -18.20
CA ALA A 19 45.47 -39.30 -18.95
C ALA A 19 44.80 -38.50 -20.11
N ARG A 20 45.22 -37.26 -20.44
CA ARG A 20 46.05 -36.85 -21.61
C ARG A 20 45.73 -37.61 -22.93
N GLU A 21 45.59 -37.02 -24.12
CA GLU A 21 46.00 -35.72 -24.66
C GLU A 21 45.41 -35.52 -26.09
N ARG A 22 45.38 -34.26 -26.55
CA ARG A 22 45.58 -33.75 -27.94
C ARG A 22 44.52 -33.88 -29.05
N LYS A 23 43.99 -32.70 -29.42
CA LYS A 23 43.69 -32.24 -30.81
C LYS A 23 45.00 -32.13 -31.63
N PRO A 24 45.01 -32.24 -32.99
CA PRO A 24 44.61 -31.13 -33.88
C PRO A 24 43.99 -31.47 -35.27
N ARG A 25 43.21 -30.48 -35.79
CA ARG A 25 42.97 -29.92 -37.15
C ARG A 25 43.76 -30.47 -38.41
N PRO A 26 43.45 -30.04 -39.68
CA PRO A 26 42.22 -30.13 -40.50
C PRO A 26 42.53 -30.44 -42.02
N GLY A 27 41.50 -30.42 -42.90
CA GLY A 27 41.62 -30.35 -44.38
C GLY A 27 41.17 -31.63 -45.11
N THR A 28 40.68 -31.66 -46.36
CA THR A 28 40.42 -30.69 -47.43
C THR A 28 39.66 -31.42 -48.58
N ARG A 29 39.11 -30.65 -49.54
CA ARG A 29 38.55 -30.99 -50.89
C ARG A 29 37.02 -31.23 -50.95
N ALA A 30 36.19 -30.37 -51.58
CA ALA A 30 36.09 -29.93 -53.01
C ALA A 30 35.73 -31.11 -53.95
N ALA A 31 34.78 -31.09 -54.89
CA ALA A 31 33.93 -30.10 -55.59
C ALA A 31 32.64 -30.85 -56.05
N ALA A 32 31.51 -30.28 -56.49
CA ALA A 32 31.35 -29.55 -57.75
C ALA A 32 29.93 -28.94 -57.97
N ALA A 33 29.92 -27.81 -58.69
CA ALA A 33 28.99 -27.33 -59.72
C ALA A 33 27.51 -26.93 -59.42
N ALA A 34 27.37 -25.64 -59.11
CA ALA A 34 26.63 -24.59 -59.85
C ALA A 34 25.30 -24.86 -60.60
N LYS A 35 24.26 -24.08 -60.24
CA LYS A 35 23.45 -23.23 -61.14
C LYS A 35 22.59 -22.24 -60.32
N SER A 36 22.52 -20.98 -60.75
CA SER A 36 21.63 -19.90 -60.28
C SER A 36 21.03 -19.21 -61.52
N PRO A 37 20.10 -18.23 -61.43
CA PRO A 37 18.85 -18.14 -60.67
C PRO A 37 17.64 -17.76 -61.58
N ALA A 38 16.40 -17.87 -61.10
CA ALA A 38 15.24 -17.16 -61.69
C ALA A 38 14.20 -16.80 -60.61
N LYS A 39 13.91 -15.51 -60.46
CA LYS A 39 12.74 -14.96 -59.73
C LYS A 39 11.52 -14.93 -60.67
N PRO A 40 10.29 -14.98 -60.14
CA PRO A 40 9.57 -13.71 -59.97
C PRO A 40 8.80 -13.62 -58.65
N ARG A 41 8.99 -12.50 -57.93
CA ARG A 41 8.11 -12.02 -56.86
C ARG A 41 7.73 -10.58 -57.21
N GLN A 42 6.55 -10.38 -57.78
CA GLN A 42 5.81 -9.12 -57.81
C GLN A 42 4.46 -9.39 -58.50
N LEU A 43 3.44 -9.78 -57.74
CA LEU A 43 2.03 -9.59 -58.13
C LEU A 43 1.03 -9.74 -56.96
N ALA A 44 1.45 -10.23 -55.79
CA ALA A 44 0.55 -10.40 -54.63
C ALA A 44 0.43 -9.16 -53.71
N GLY A 45 1.16 -8.08 -53.98
CA GLY A 45 1.24 -6.90 -53.10
C GLY A 45 0.26 -5.76 -53.38
N ARG A 46 -0.47 -5.77 -54.51
CA ARG A 46 -1.36 -4.67 -54.91
C ARG A 46 -2.86 -4.93 -54.70
N LEU A 47 -3.26 -6.18 -54.44
CA LEU A 47 -4.67 -6.52 -54.18
C LEU A 47 -5.08 -6.43 -52.69
N LEU A 48 -4.12 -6.45 -51.75
CA LEU A 48 -4.41 -6.35 -50.31
C LEU A 48 -4.50 -4.90 -49.78
N LEU A 49 -3.96 -3.93 -50.53
CA LEU A 49 -4.01 -2.50 -50.17
C LEU A 49 -5.30 -1.80 -50.61
N ALA A 50 -5.99 -2.29 -51.64
CA ALA A 50 -7.26 -1.72 -52.10
C ALA A 50 -8.46 -2.11 -51.21
N ALA A 51 -8.40 -3.25 -50.52
CA ALA A 51 -9.46 -3.71 -49.62
C ALA A 51 -9.45 -3.01 -48.24
N CYS A 52 -8.31 -2.47 -47.79
CA CYS A 52 -8.19 -1.82 -46.48
C CYS A 52 -8.61 -0.33 -46.46
N LEU A 53 -8.84 0.29 -47.62
CA LEU A 53 -9.25 1.71 -47.71
C LEU A 53 -10.75 1.92 -47.95
N LEU A 54 -11.52 0.87 -48.28
CA LEU A 54 -12.97 0.98 -48.52
C LEU A 54 -13.83 0.80 -47.26
N ALA A 55 -13.33 0.14 -46.22
CA ALA A 55 -14.04 -0.06 -44.96
C ALA A 55 -14.32 1.24 -44.16
N PRO A 56 -13.39 2.21 -44.03
CA PRO A 56 -13.67 3.44 -43.28
C PRO A 56 -14.56 4.45 -44.04
N LEU A 57 -14.58 4.41 -45.37
CA LEU A 57 -15.43 5.30 -46.19
C LEU A 57 -16.92 4.93 -46.12
N LEU A 58 -17.26 3.65 -45.97
CA LEU A 58 -18.64 3.18 -45.79
C LEU A 58 -19.20 3.53 -44.39
N CYS A 59 -18.38 3.54 -43.35
CA CYS A 59 -18.81 3.93 -42.00
C CYS A 59 -19.06 5.44 -41.85
N ILE A 60 -18.34 6.30 -42.58
CA ILE A 60 -18.52 7.75 -42.52
C ILE A 60 -19.80 8.18 -43.26
N CYS A 61 -20.20 7.46 -44.33
CA CYS A 61 -21.45 7.71 -45.05
C CYS A 61 -22.70 7.29 -44.26
N ALA A 62 -22.64 6.22 -43.46
CA ALA A 62 -23.75 5.78 -42.62
C ALA A 62 -24.03 6.74 -41.44
N ALA A 63 -23.00 7.36 -40.87
CA ALA A 63 -23.15 8.30 -39.75
C ALA A 63 -23.78 9.65 -40.15
N ARG A 64 -23.64 10.08 -41.42
CA ARG A 64 -24.25 11.33 -41.93
C ARG A 64 -25.72 11.19 -42.35
N LEU A 65 -26.21 9.96 -42.58
CA LEU A 65 -27.61 9.70 -42.95
C LEU A 65 -28.58 9.57 -41.75
N LEU A 66 -28.06 9.44 -40.52
CA LEU A 66 -28.88 9.30 -39.29
C LEU A 66 -28.88 10.54 -38.38
N SER A 67 -28.34 11.66 -38.83
CA SER A 67 -28.10 12.84 -37.98
C SER A 67 -29.24 13.88 -37.85
N PRO A 68 -30.40 13.85 -38.54
CA PRO A 68 -31.45 14.83 -38.28
C PRO A 68 -32.70 14.17 -37.68
N LEU A 69 -32.69 13.80 -36.39
CA LEU A 69 -33.91 13.53 -35.60
C LEU A 69 -33.59 13.50 -34.10
N SER A 70 -33.14 14.63 -33.56
CA SER A 70 -33.25 14.93 -32.13
C SER A 70 -33.11 16.41 -31.87
N SER A 71 -34.13 17.16 -32.25
CA SER A 71 -34.48 18.39 -31.54
C SER A 71 -36.00 18.53 -31.56
N ARG A 72 -36.65 18.08 -30.49
CA ARG A 72 -37.87 18.68 -29.93
C ARG A 72 -38.46 17.82 -28.79
N VAL A 73 -38.87 18.57 -27.77
CA VAL A 73 -39.92 18.30 -26.77
C VAL A 73 -39.47 17.83 -25.38
N SER A 74 -39.86 18.71 -24.46
CA SER A 74 -39.80 18.74 -23.02
C SER A 74 -41.07 18.14 -22.41
N SER A 75 -40.95 17.71 -21.15
CA SER A 75 -42.01 17.62 -20.12
C SER A 75 -43.08 16.51 -20.24
N GLY A 76 -43.29 15.78 -19.14
CA GLY A 76 -44.53 15.04 -18.86
C GLY A 76 -44.34 13.79 -18.00
N ASP A 77 -44.95 13.81 -16.81
CA ASP A 77 -45.08 12.69 -15.87
C ASP A 77 -45.71 11.42 -16.46
N GLY A 78 -45.34 10.25 -15.92
CA GLY A 78 -46.03 8.99 -16.21
C GLY A 78 -45.37 7.76 -15.61
N VAL A 79 -45.97 7.25 -14.53
CA VAL A 79 -45.74 5.91 -13.95
C VAL A 79 -46.21 4.83 -14.94
N TYR A 80 -45.43 3.78 -15.19
CA TYR A 80 -45.89 2.37 -15.30
C TYR A 80 -44.72 1.37 -15.30
N LEU A 81 -44.99 0.22 -14.68
CA LEU A 81 -44.18 -0.99 -14.57
C LEU A 81 -44.08 -1.73 -15.90
N ALA A 82 -42.92 -2.34 -16.23
CA ALA A 82 -42.76 -3.72 -16.70
C ALA A 82 -41.34 -4.02 -17.16
N GLU A 83 -40.99 -5.30 -17.06
CA GLU A 83 -39.73 -5.98 -17.37
C GLU A 83 -39.25 -5.80 -18.82
N GLY A 84 -37.92 -5.90 -19.03
CA GLY A 84 -37.36 -6.02 -20.37
C GLY A 84 -35.85 -5.84 -20.43
N ASN A 85 -35.15 -6.94 -20.69
CA ASN A 85 -33.72 -7.11 -20.95
C ASN A 85 -32.99 -5.92 -21.57
N TYR A 86 -31.86 -5.54 -20.95
CA TYR A 86 -30.79 -4.80 -21.62
C TYR A 86 -29.49 -5.60 -21.61
N VAL A 87 -29.03 -5.91 -22.82
CA VAL A 87 -27.67 -6.36 -23.15
C VAL A 87 -26.73 -5.17 -22.95
N ILE A 88 -25.70 -5.33 -22.11
CA ILE A 88 -24.61 -4.35 -21.97
C ILE A 88 -23.30 -5.06 -22.28
N SER A 89 -22.54 -4.43 -23.20
CA SER A 89 -21.23 -4.86 -23.67
C SER A 89 -20.23 -5.07 -22.55
N SER A 90 -19.51 -6.18 -22.68
CA SER A 90 -18.43 -6.65 -21.83
C SER A 90 -17.11 -5.97 -22.19
N GLU A 91 -16.73 -4.96 -21.42
CA GLU A 91 -15.32 -4.60 -21.19
C GLU A 91 -15.17 -4.32 -19.68
N ASP A 92 -14.01 -4.67 -19.11
CA ASP A 92 -13.66 -4.66 -17.68
C ASP A 92 -13.98 -5.92 -16.86
N ALA A 93 -13.40 -7.04 -17.31
CA ALA A 93 -13.21 -8.24 -16.49
C ALA A 93 -11.80 -8.83 -16.68
N GLU A 94 -10.75 -8.08 -16.38
CA GLU A 94 -9.41 -8.66 -16.18
C GLU A 94 -8.77 -8.09 -14.92
N GLY A 95 -8.45 -8.97 -13.98
CA GLY A 95 -7.90 -8.61 -12.67
C GLY A 95 -8.18 -9.62 -11.57
N ALA A 96 -8.30 -10.91 -11.91
CA ALA A 96 -8.32 -12.02 -10.96
C ALA A 96 -7.93 -13.31 -11.69
N GLY A 97 -6.64 -13.46 -12.00
CA GLY A 97 -6.17 -14.64 -12.73
C GLY A 97 -4.73 -14.49 -13.20
N ALA A 98 -3.78 -14.44 -12.26
CA ALA A 98 -2.38 -14.61 -12.59
C ALA A 98 -1.70 -15.30 -11.40
N LEU A 99 -1.80 -16.62 -11.38
CA LEU A 99 -0.93 -17.61 -10.76
C LEU A 99 -1.62 -18.97 -10.96
N ASN A 100 -1.68 -19.43 -12.22
CA ASN A 100 -2.04 -20.81 -12.55
C ASN A 100 -1.57 -21.12 -13.97
N SER A 101 -0.29 -21.41 -14.11
CA SER A 101 0.26 -22.16 -15.25
C SER A 101 1.76 -22.36 -15.01
N PHE A 102 2.16 -23.47 -14.39
CA PHE A 102 3.39 -24.17 -14.76
C PHE A 102 3.32 -25.64 -14.28
N GLN A 103 3.40 -26.51 -15.29
CA GLN A 103 3.73 -27.94 -15.29
C GLN A 103 2.77 -29.00 -14.73
N GLN A 104 2.06 -29.64 -15.66
CA GLN A 104 1.81 -31.08 -15.69
C GLN A 104 3.12 -31.83 -15.96
N GLY A 105 3.33 -32.94 -15.25
CA GLY A 105 4.41 -33.87 -15.48
C GLY A 105 4.27 -35.14 -14.62
N ILE A 106 3.57 -36.13 -15.18
CA ILE A 106 3.77 -37.58 -15.07
C ILE A 106 3.59 -38.28 -13.70
N VAL A 107 2.72 -39.29 -13.76
CA VAL A 107 2.30 -40.27 -12.75
C VAL A 107 3.36 -41.36 -12.61
N ASP A 108 3.63 -41.84 -11.39
CA ASP A 108 3.73 -43.29 -11.08
C ASP A 108 3.82 -43.58 -9.56
N GLY A 109 2.98 -44.53 -9.10
CA GLY A 109 3.41 -45.68 -8.30
C GLY A 109 3.51 -45.63 -6.76
N HIS A 110 2.47 -46.20 -6.11
CA HIS A 110 2.49 -47.11 -4.93
C HIS A 110 2.66 -46.66 -3.45
N GLY A 111 1.67 -47.07 -2.63
CA GLY A 111 1.86 -47.66 -1.28
C GLY A 111 1.13 -46.97 -0.09
N PRO A 112 0.27 -47.67 0.70
CA PRO A 112 -0.38 -47.13 1.90
C PRO A 112 0.49 -47.27 3.18
N PRO A 113 0.10 -46.62 4.31
CA PRO A 113 1.04 -46.08 5.30
C PRO A 113 1.31 -47.00 6.52
N GLY A 114 2.49 -46.83 7.11
CA GLY A 114 2.85 -47.40 8.42
C GLY A 114 2.49 -46.46 9.59
N PRO A 115 2.22 -46.98 10.79
CA PRO A 115 1.70 -46.21 11.92
C PRO A 115 2.84 -45.52 12.68
N ILE A 116 2.64 -44.26 13.08
CA ILE A 116 3.49 -43.64 14.11
C ILE A 116 2.61 -43.14 15.25
N ALA A 117 2.91 -43.69 16.42
CA ALA A 117 2.21 -43.51 17.69
C ALA A 117 2.35 -42.07 18.25
N PRO A 118 1.42 -41.64 19.12
CA PRO A 118 1.36 -40.28 19.65
C PRO A 118 2.15 -40.12 20.94
N VAL A 119 2.82 -38.97 21.13
CA VAL A 119 3.42 -38.55 22.42
C VAL A 119 3.23 -37.03 22.57
N PRO A 120 2.94 -36.51 23.78
CA PRO A 120 1.82 -35.58 23.99
C PRO A 120 2.20 -34.10 24.07
N ALA A 121 1.18 -33.28 23.86
CA ALA A 121 1.15 -31.86 24.15
C ALA A 121 1.35 -31.59 25.66
N ARG A 122 2.25 -30.65 25.97
CA ARG A 122 2.24 -29.85 27.19
C ARG A 122 2.56 -28.41 26.79
N PHE A 123 1.60 -27.52 26.97
CA PHE A 123 1.66 -26.41 27.94
C PHE A 123 0.31 -25.70 27.93
N GLY A 124 -0.36 -25.79 29.07
CA GLY A 124 -1.59 -25.06 29.36
C GLY A 124 -1.32 -23.58 29.50
N ALA A 125 -2.34 -22.79 29.13
CA ALA A 125 -2.44 -21.40 29.51
C ALA A 125 -3.33 -21.33 30.75
N ASP A 126 -2.78 -20.88 31.87
CA ASP A 126 -3.56 -20.39 33.00
C ASP A 126 -3.56 -18.85 33.04
N PRO A 127 -4.66 -18.23 33.52
CA PRO A 127 -4.90 -16.80 33.42
C PRO A 127 -4.30 -16.04 34.60
N VAL A 128 -3.64 -14.91 34.33
CA VAL A 128 -3.22 -14.00 35.41
C VAL A 128 -4.37 -13.07 35.77
N ARG A 129 -4.78 -13.21 37.03
CA ARG A 129 -5.79 -12.49 37.78
C ARG A 129 -5.25 -11.13 38.21
N SER A 130 -6.13 -10.12 38.23
CA SER A 130 -5.87 -8.81 38.82
C SER A 130 -5.66 -8.90 40.32
N LEU A 131 -4.79 -8.04 40.86
CA LEU A 131 -4.89 -7.59 42.25
C LEU A 131 -4.84 -6.07 42.28
N ASP A 132 -5.97 -5.50 42.70
CA ASP A 132 -6.09 -4.19 43.29
C ASP A 132 -5.31 -4.14 44.62
N THR A 133 -4.69 -3.00 44.89
CA THR A 133 -4.68 -2.41 46.24
C THR A 133 -4.80 -0.89 46.07
N GLY A 134 -5.92 -0.36 46.57
CA GLY A 134 -6.07 1.07 46.80
C GLY A 134 -5.45 1.47 48.14
N VAL A 135 -5.33 2.78 48.37
CA VAL A 135 -5.98 3.52 49.48
C VAL A 135 -5.48 4.98 49.46
N GLU A 136 -6.46 5.86 49.22
CA GLU A 136 -6.81 7.13 49.88
C GLU A 136 -5.86 8.35 49.99
N ASN A 137 -6.32 9.43 49.35
CA ASN A 137 -6.47 10.82 49.80
C ASN A 137 -6.05 11.21 51.22
N SER A 138 -5.39 12.38 51.33
CA SER A 138 -5.84 13.45 52.23
C SER A 138 -5.34 14.84 51.79
N ASN A 139 -6.23 15.82 51.95
CA ASN A 139 -6.02 17.26 51.81
C ASN A 139 -5.14 17.81 52.94
N ALA A 140 -4.47 18.96 52.73
CA ALA A 140 -4.64 20.17 53.56
C ALA A 140 -3.71 21.31 53.14
N GLU A 141 -4.26 22.52 53.21
CA GLU A 141 -3.64 23.84 53.12
C GLU A 141 -2.66 24.11 54.28
N ASN A 142 -1.59 24.91 54.08
CA ASN A 142 -1.43 26.20 54.75
C ASN A 142 -0.18 27.00 54.35
N ARG A 143 -0.36 28.32 54.47
CA ARG A 143 0.59 29.46 54.37
C ARG A 143 1.77 29.39 55.35
N THR A 144 2.90 30.03 55.03
CA THR A 144 3.35 31.34 55.58
C THR A 144 4.75 31.75 55.11
N ASP A 145 4.94 33.07 55.04
CA ASP A 145 6.11 33.90 54.69
C ASP A 145 7.42 33.62 55.45
N PHE A 146 8.57 34.02 54.88
CA PHE A 146 9.39 35.18 55.31
C PHE A 146 10.75 35.25 54.56
N ASP A 147 11.00 36.39 53.90
CA ASP A 147 12.23 37.21 53.72
C ASP A 147 13.62 36.55 53.46
N ASN A 148 14.53 37.08 52.63
CA ASN A 148 14.93 38.48 52.48
C ASN A 148 15.87 38.74 51.26
N LYS A 149 15.76 39.93 50.66
CA LYS A 149 16.76 40.87 50.04
C LYS A 149 18.06 40.33 49.39
N SER A 150 18.54 40.82 48.23
CA SER A 150 18.78 42.23 47.82
C SER A 150 19.26 42.26 46.34
N GLY A 151 18.76 43.17 45.48
CA GLY A 151 19.44 44.39 44.97
C GLY A 151 19.70 44.26 43.45
N ILE A 152 18.95 44.87 42.50
CA ILE A 152 18.86 46.29 42.06
C ILE A 152 20.27 46.85 41.77
N GLU A 153 20.68 47.22 40.53
CA GLU A 153 20.16 48.32 39.70
C GLU A 153 20.32 48.07 38.17
N ARG A 154 19.26 48.42 37.43
CA ARG A 154 19.31 48.93 36.04
C ARG A 154 19.60 50.43 36.10
N LYS A 155 20.20 50.98 35.04
CA LYS A 155 19.77 52.31 34.53
C LYS A 155 19.90 52.38 33.01
N THR A 156 18.88 53.00 32.43
CA THR A 156 18.51 53.16 31.02
C THR A 156 18.58 54.63 30.59
N ALA A 157 18.40 54.84 29.29
CA ALA A 157 18.09 56.08 28.53
C ALA A 157 19.33 56.82 27.99
N SER A 158 19.35 57.41 26.79
CA SER A 158 18.31 58.16 26.06
C SER A 158 18.68 58.34 24.57
N SER A 159 17.77 58.94 23.80
CA SER A 159 17.62 59.06 22.34
C SER A 159 18.28 60.29 21.67
N ALA A 160 18.55 60.15 20.36
CA ALA A 160 18.57 61.12 19.24
C ALA A 160 19.62 62.25 19.12
N LYS A 161 20.38 62.27 18.00
CA LYS A 161 20.35 63.32 16.95
C LYS A 161 21.27 63.02 15.75
N SER A 162 20.91 63.67 14.64
CA SER A 162 21.42 63.67 13.26
C SER A 162 22.83 64.24 13.04
N GLY A 163 23.51 63.79 11.97
CA GLY A 163 24.58 64.52 11.28
C GLY A 163 25.21 63.70 10.13
N SER A 164 25.18 64.23 8.92
CA SER A 164 25.88 63.73 7.71
C SER A 164 27.12 64.61 7.41
N PRO A 165 27.96 64.31 6.39
CA PRO A 165 29.24 63.59 6.44
C PRO A 165 30.46 64.51 6.12
N PRO A 166 31.66 63.95 5.87
CA PRO A 166 32.50 64.53 4.82
C PRO A 166 32.90 63.50 3.74
N GLU A 167 33.04 64.04 2.53
CA GLU A 167 33.43 63.37 1.28
C GLU A 167 34.95 63.13 1.15
N ASN A 168 35.25 62.20 0.25
CA ASN A 168 36.42 62.07 -0.63
C ASN A 168 37.75 61.54 -0.06
N SER A 169 38.04 60.30 -0.44
CA SER A 169 39.16 60.05 -1.36
C SER A 169 38.94 58.77 -2.16
N PHE A 170 38.79 58.93 -3.47
CA PHE A 170 38.82 57.86 -4.45
C PHE A 170 40.20 57.20 -4.50
N THR A 171 40.26 55.89 -4.25
CA THR A 171 41.31 55.02 -4.80
C THR A 171 40.68 53.73 -5.25
N ASN A 172 40.69 53.52 -6.57
CA ASN A 172 40.33 52.27 -7.25
C ASN A 172 41.15 51.11 -6.67
N PHE A 173 40.50 50.22 -5.90
CA PHE A 173 40.95 48.85 -5.74
C PHE A 173 39.94 47.95 -6.43
N GLN A 174 40.34 47.48 -7.61
CA GLN A 174 39.64 46.45 -8.37
C GLN A 174 39.85 45.13 -7.63
N GLN A 175 39.03 44.90 -6.60
CA GLN A 175 39.06 43.67 -5.82
C GLN A 175 38.29 42.62 -6.61
N SER A 176 39.02 41.65 -7.16
CA SER A 176 38.48 40.43 -7.72
C SER A 176 37.54 39.80 -6.69
N VAL A 177 36.24 39.78 -6.99
CA VAL A 177 35.27 38.98 -6.26
C VAL A 177 35.63 37.53 -6.55
N THR A 178 36.46 36.93 -5.69
CA THR A 178 36.51 35.48 -5.59
C THR A 178 35.13 35.05 -5.12
N ASP A 179 34.42 34.32 -5.97
CA ASP A 179 33.20 33.62 -5.60
C ASP A 179 33.47 32.88 -4.29
N ILE A 180 32.83 33.33 -3.21
CA ILE A 180 32.81 32.58 -1.96
C ILE A 180 31.98 31.35 -2.28
N GLU A 181 32.64 30.24 -2.65
CA GLU A 181 32.01 28.94 -2.75
C GLU A 181 31.35 28.67 -1.40
N VAL A 182 30.02 28.80 -1.36
CA VAL A 182 29.20 28.37 -0.24
C VAL A 182 29.60 26.91 0.00
N PRO A 183 30.06 26.54 1.21
CA PRO A 183 30.55 25.19 1.46
C PRO A 183 29.47 24.17 1.07
N LYS A 184 29.74 23.39 0.01
CA LYS A 184 28.80 22.37 -0.46
C LYS A 184 28.41 21.48 0.73
N PRO A 185 27.11 21.20 0.94
CA PRO A 185 26.66 20.38 2.06
C PRO A 185 27.45 19.07 2.11
N LYS A 186 27.97 18.70 3.28
CA LYS A 186 28.68 17.42 3.43
C LYS A 186 27.76 16.28 2.99
N SER A 187 28.16 15.59 1.92
CA SER A 187 27.40 14.46 1.38
C SER A 187 27.29 13.33 2.42
N LYS A 188 26.09 12.77 2.58
CA LYS A 188 25.79 11.69 3.54
C LYS A 188 24.78 10.71 2.93
N ILE A 189 24.99 9.42 3.22
CA ILE A 189 24.04 8.36 2.94
C ILE A 189 23.77 7.57 4.22
N TYR A 190 22.50 7.36 4.52
CA TYR A 190 22.05 6.52 5.63
C TYR A 190 21.02 5.53 5.11
N CYS A 191 21.27 4.23 5.27
CA CYS A 191 20.30 3.20 4.95
C CYS A 191 19.91 2.43 6.21
N ASP A 192 18.62 2.40 6.52
CA ASP A 192 18.08 1.55 7.59
C ASP A 192 17.81 0.16 7.03
N ASP A 193 18.61 -0.81 7.46
CA ASP A 193 18.55 -2.22 7.06
C ASP A 193 18.27 -3.17 8.23
N LYS A 194 17.87 -2.67 9.41
CA LYS A 194 17.61 -3.55 10.57
C LYS A 194 16.32 -4.34 10.33
N GLY A 195 16.48 -5.51 9.73
CA GLY A 195 15.44 -6.26 9.03
C GLY A 195 14.42 -7.00 9.90
N LYS A 196 14.57 -7.04 11.23
CA LYS A 196 13.60 -7.70 12.12
C LYS A 196 13.50 -6.95 13.45
N ASP A 197 12.39 -6.24 13.64
CA ASP A 197 11.98 -5.79 14.96
C ASP A 197 11.27 -6.94 15.67
N GLU A 198 11.58 -7.20 16.94
CA GLU A 198 10.81 -8.17 17.74
C GLU A 198 9.32 -7.79 17.76
N GLY A 199 8.45 -8.77 17.53
CA GLY A 199 7.00 -8.57 17.47
C GLY A 199 6.48 -7.83 16.23
N PHE A 200 7.32 -7.58 15.22
CA PHE A 200 6.89 -7.10 13.90
C PHE A 200 6.75 -8.30 12.94
N PRO A 201 5.54 -8.60 12.45
CA PRO A 201 5.29 -9.86 11.73
C PRO A 201 5.94 -9.95 10.33
N TYR A 202 6.53 -8.85 9.84
CA TYR A 202 7.14 -8.77 8.50
C TYR A 202 8.56 -8.23 8.60
N ALA A 203 9.40 -8.47 7.59
CA ALA A 203 10.69 -7.79 7.52
C ALA A 203 10.49 -6.30 7.20
N ARG A 204 11.26 -5.41 7.85
CA ARG A 204 11.23 -3.98 7.50
C ARG A 204 11.82 -3.76 6.10
N PRO A 205 11.24 -2.86 5.28
CA PRO A 205 11.82 -2.50 4.00
C PRO A 205 13.16 -1.77 4.24
N ILE A 206 14.08 -1.87 3.29
CA ILE A 206 15.28 -1.04 3.30
C ILE A 206 14.87 0.37 2.84
N ILE A 207 15.21 1.37 3.64
CA ILE A 207 15.02 2.79 3.32
C ILE A 207 16.39 3.44 3.30
N CYS A 208 16.69 4.20 2.25
CA CYS A 208 17.92 4.98 2.17
C CYS A 208 17.60 6.47 2.06
N GLN A 209 18.26 7.29 2.89
CA GLN A 209 18.20 8.74 2.88
C GLN A 209 19.56 9.27 2.46
N MET A 210 19.58 10.15 1.46
CA MET A 210 20.78 10.71 0.87
C MET A 210 20.68 12.23 0.92
N SER A 211 21.77 12.90 1.28
CA SER A 211 21.89 14.36 1.27
C SER A 211 23.23 14.79 0.67
N GLY A 212 23.28 15.85 -0.15
CA GLY A 212 24.44 16.28 -0.92
C GLY A 212 24.09 16.43 -2.42
N ASP A 213 25.05 16.30 -3.33
CA ASP A 213 24.76 16.22 -4.78
C ASP A 213 24.23 14.82 -5.13
N VAL A 214 22.90 14.66 -5.11
CA VAL A 214 22.22 13.41 -5.44
C VAL A 214 21.63 13.46 -6.84
N ARG A 215 21.99 12.49 -7.68
CA ARG A 215 21.52 12.36 -9.07
C ARG A 215 20.64 11.14 -9.22
N VAL A 216 19.36 11.37 -9.49
CA VAL A 216 18.35 10.34 -9.77
C VAL A 216 18.31 10.13 -11.27
N SER A 217 18.60 8.90 -11.73
CA SER A 217 18.73 8.55 -13.14
C SER A 217 17.76 7.42 -13.51
N PRO A 218 16.48 7.73 -13.80
CA PRO A 218 15.43 6.75 -14.06
C PRO A 218 15.76 5.83 -15.25
N GLY A 219 16.37 6.38 -16.31
CA GLY A 219 16.79 5.62 -17.49
C GLY A 219 17.77 4.46 -17.22
N SER A 220 18.53 4.56 -16.12
CA SER A 220 19.46 3.51 -15.65
C SER A 220 18.98 2.80 -14.38
N SER A 221 17.79 3.16 -13.88
CA SER A 221 17.25 2.71 -12.59
C SER A 221 18.22 2.90 -11.42
N SER A 222 18.91 4.04 -11.37
CA SER A 222 19.94 4.29 -10.35
C SER A 222 19.81 5.66 -9.66
N VAL A 223 20.37 5.76 -8.46
CA VAL A 223 20.57 6.99 -7.69
C VAL A 223 22.04 7.07 -7.31
N ALA A 224 22.73 8.12 -7.73
CA ALA A 224 24.12 8.37 -7.43
C ALA A 224 24.26 9.51 -6.41
N LEU A 225 25.18 9.39 -5.45
CA LEU A 225 25.60 10.48 -4.57
C LEU A 225 27.07 10.80 -4.81
N THR A 226 27.38 12.05 -5.09
CA THR A 226 28.78 12.50 -5.24
C THR A 226 29.43 12.60 -3.85
N MET A 227 30.48 11.80 -3.63
CA MET A 227 31.20 11.63 -2.36
C MET A 227 32.72 11.79 -2.56
N PRO A 228 33.27 13.03 -2.57
CA PRO A 228 34.66 13.29 -2.96
C PRO A 228 35.76 12.67 -2.10
N MET A 229 35.46 12.14 -0.91
CA MET A 229 36.47 11.61 0.02
C MET A 229 36.07 10.32 0.76
N GLN A 230 35.01 9.62 0.34
CA GLN A 230 34.64 8.32 0.92
C GLN A 230 34.77 7.20 -0.12
N GLN A 231 35.98 6.68 -0.26
CA GLN A 231 36.21 5.37 -0.87
C GLN A 231 35.65 4.30 0.08
N GLY A 232 34.50 3.70 -0.25
CA GLY A 232 34.03 2.52 0.50
C GLY A 232 32.52 2.31 0.65
N VAL A 233 31.65 3.13 0.07
CA VAL A 233 30.21 2.77 0.04
C VAL A 233 29.99 1.76 -1.09
N GLU A 234 29.94 0.46 -0.75
CA GLU A 234 29.52 -0.58 -1.69
C GLU A 234 28.14 -0.24 -2.28
N GLY A 235 28.03 -0.36 -3.61
CA GLY A 235 26.76 -0.16 -4.31
C GLY A 235 25.69 -1.10 -3.75
N ARG A 236 24.48 -0.57 -3.54
CA ARG A 236 23.36 -1.30 -2.92
C ARG A 236 22.16 -1.29 -3.82
N ARG A 237 21.49 -2.44 -3.95
CA ARG A 237 20.21 -2.56 -4.66
C ARG A 237 19.06 -2.51 -3.68
N VAL A 238 18.10 -1.62 -3.91
CA VAL A 238 16.94 -1.44 -3.05
C VAL A 238 15.66 -1.62 -3.85
N ARG A 239 14.70 -2.37 -3.30
CA ARG A 239 13.32 -2.41 -3.81
C ARG A 239 12.52 -1.39 -3.03
N PRO A 240 12.12 -0.25 -3.62
CA PRO A 240 11.54 0.85 -2.85
C PRO A 240 10.04 0.63 -2.59
N TYR A 241 9.66 -0.57 -2.12
CA TYR A 241 8.31 -0.97 -1.74
C TYR A 241 8.27 -1.23 -0.23
N ALA A 242 7.23 -0.76 0.46
CA ALA A 242 7.24 -0.75 1.92
C ALA A 242 7.09 -2.13 2.55
N ARG A 243 6.68 -3.16 1.80
CA ARG A 243 6.63 -4.55 2.28
C ARG A 243 7.82 -5.33 1.74
N ARG A 244 8.45 -6.12 2.60
CA ARG A 244 9.46 -7.10 2.19
C ARG A 244 8.91 -8.51 2.42
N ASP A 245 8.70 -9.22 1.32
CA ASP A 245 8.27 -10.61 1.25
C ASP A 245 9.03 -11.26 0.09
N ASP A 246 9.51 -12.49 0.27
CA ASP A 246 10.30 -13.18 -0.75
C ASP A 246 9.48 -13.43 -2.02
N SER A 247 8.17 -13.59 -1.91
CA SER A 247 7.26 -13.74 -3.04
C SER A 247 7.07 -12.45 -3.86
N LEU A 248 7.47 -11.28 -3.32
CA LEU A 248 7.35 -9.98 -3.98
C LEU A 248 8.57 -9.59 -4.82
N LEU A 249 9.70 -10.30 -4.66
CA LEU A 249 10.96 -9.96 -5.32
C LEU A 249 10.85 -9.74 -6.85
N PRO A 250 10.07 -10.52 -7.63
CA PRO A 250 9.95 -10.31 -9.08
C PRO A 250 8.96 -9.20 -9.47
N LEU A 251 8.10 -8.74 -8.56
CA LEU A 251 7.03 -7.77 -8.85
C LEU A 251 7.40 -6.32 -8.52
N VAL A 252 8.60 -6.10 -7.99
CA VAL A 252 9.08 -4.79 -7.56
C VAL A 252 10.44 -4.53 -8.19
N LYS A 253 10.53 -3.44 -8.95
CA LYS A 253 11.75 -3.02 -9.65
C LYS A 253 12.82 -2.60 -8.64
N GLU A 254 14.06 -3.05 -8.86
CA GLU A 254 15.22 -2.63 -8.08
C GLU A 254 15.70 -1.23 -8.54
N VAL A 255 16.22 -0.47 -7.58
CA VAL A 255 16.91 0.80 -7.78
C VAL A 255 18.32 0.66 -7.23
N ASP A 256 19.31 0.93 -8.08
CA ASP A 256 20.73 0.83 -7.74
C ASP A 256 21.20 2.13 -7.09
N ILE A 257 21.70 2.06 -5.86
CA ILE A 257 22.28 3.18 -5.15
C ILE A 257 23.80 3.06 -5.20
N ARG A 258 24.48 4.10 -5.68
CA ARG A 258 25.95 4.12 -5.81
C ARG A 258 26.56 5.43 -5.33
N ALA A 259 27.78 5.35 -4.81
CA ALA A 259 28.61 6.52 -4.59
C ALA A 259 29.44 6.82 -5.85
N ALA A 260 29.57 8.09 -6.21
CA ALA A 260 30.46 8.58 -7.26
C ALA A 260 31.63 9.32 -6.61
N ALA A 261 32.87 8.99 -6.99
CA ALA A 261 34.08 9.57 -6.40
C ALA A 261 34.28 11.04 -6.80
N SER A 262 33.80 11.44 -7.98
CA SER A 262 33.81 12.81 -8.46
C SER A 262 32.54 13.15 -9.24
N GLU A 263 32.32 14.44 -9.52
CA GLU A 263 31.19 14.90 -10.34
C GLU A 263 31.21 14.31 -11.77
N ASN A 264 32.40 13.95 -12.27
CA ASN A 264 32.60 13.34 -13.58
C ASN A 264 32.19 11.85 -13.62
N ASP A 265 32.20 11.16 -12.47
CA ASP A 265 31.80 9.76 -12.34
C ASP A 265 30.26 9.61 -12.16
N ALA A 266 29.59 10.72 -11.88
CA ALA A 266 28.15 10.80 -11.74
C ALA A 266 27.51 11.25 -13.08
N PRO A 267 26.29 10.78 -13.42
CA PRO A 267 25.60 11.19 -14.65
C PRO A 267 25.39 12.70 -14.72
N ARG A 268 25.56 13.33 -15.89
CA ARG A 268 25.37 14.79 -16.03
C ARG A 268 23.94 15.18 -15.68
N CYS A 269 23.79 16.28 -14.96
CA CYS A 269 22.47 16.78 -14.59
C CYS A 269 21.69 17.28 -15.81
N SER A 270 20.46 16.81 -16.00
CA SER A 270 19.52 17.36 -16.99
C SER A 270 18.67 18.45 -16.36
N ILE A 271 18.21 18.23 -15.13
CA ILE A 271 17.25 19.10 -14.43
C ILE A 271 17.62 19.19 -12.95
N ASN A 272 17.77 20.42 -12.45
CA ASN A 272 18.01 20.70 -11.02
C ASN A 272 16.70 20.98 -10.29
N HIS A 273 16.59 20.54 -9.04
CA HIS A 273 15.44 20.80 -8.17
C HIS A 273 15.88 21.29 -6.79
N ASP A 274 15.12 22.22 -6.22
CA ASP A 274 15.33 22.86 -4.92
C ASP A 274 14.47 22.25 -3.79
N VAL A 275 13.89 21.06 -4.05
CA VAL A 275 13.02 20.33 -3.12
C VAL A 275 13.45 18.88 -3.01
N PRO A 276 13.21 18.18 -1.89
CA PRO A 276 13.54 16.78 -1.77
C PRO A 276 12.76 15.89 -2.75
N ALA A 277 13.31 14.70 -3.03
CA ALA A 277 12.61 13.65 -3.77
C ALA A 277 12.33 12.41 -2.91
N VAL A 278 11.23 11.72 -3.21
CA VAL A 278 10.93 10.37 -2.70
C VAL A 278 10.75 9.43 -3.88
N VAL A 279 11.57 8.39 -3.94
CA VAL A 279 11.51 7.30 -4.93
C VAL A 279 10.82 6.11 -4.29
N PHE A 280 9.68 5.68 -4.83
CA PHE A 280 8.91 4.54 -4.30
C PHE A 280 8.24 3.72 -5.40
N SER A 281 7.89 2.47 -5.09
CA SER A 281 7.26 1.55 -6.03
C SER A 281 5.75 1.46 -5.81
N VAL A 282 4.99 1.40 -6.91
CA VAL A 282 3.60 0.93 -6.94
C VAL A 282 3.48 -0.44 -7.63
N GLY A 283 4.49 -1.29 -7.47
CA GLY A 283 4.52 -2.69 -7.90
C GLY A 283 3.85 -3.61 -6.87
N GLY A 284 4.44 -4.80 -6.67
CA GLY A 284 4.05 -5.73 -5.61
C GLY A 284 2.56 -6.08 -5.59
N TYR A 285 1.90 -5.91 -4.44
CA TYR A 285 0.49 -6.26 -4.24
C TYR A 285 -0.52 -5.14 -4.53
N THR A 286 -0.06 -4.00 -5.06
CA THR A 286 -0.95 -2.88 -5.43
C THR A 286 -1.99 -3.31 -6.47
N GLY A 287 -3.17 -2.70 -6.39
CA GLY A 287 -4.39 -3.18 -7.06
C GLY A 287 -5.37 -3.84 -6.09
N ASN A 288 -4.85 -4.43 -5.02
CA ASN A 288 -5.66 -4.77 -3.85
C ASN A 288 -5.75 -3.54 -2.92
N PHE A 289 -6.96 -3.12 -2.56
CA PHE A 289 -7.16 -1.88 -1.78
C PHE A 289 -6.50 -1.91 -0.39
N PHE A 290 -6.40 -3.09 0.25
CA PHE A 290 -5.66 -3.21 1.51
C PHE A 290 -4.20 -2.83 1.30
N HIS A 291 -3.54 -3.42 0.30
CA HIS A 291 -2.12 -3.19 0.00
C HIS A 291 -1.85 -1.81 -0.57
N ASP A 292 -2.75 -1.26 -1.39
CA ASP A 292 -2.65 0.14 -1.81
C ASP A 292 -2.51 1.06 -0.58
N VAL A 293 -3.32 0.84 0.46
CA VAL A 293 -3.30 1.66 1.67
C VAL A 293 -2.13 1.32 2.60
N SER A 294 -1.93 0.04 2.93
CA SER A 294 -0.98 -0.42 3.94
C SER A 294 0.47 -0.44 3.46
N ASP A 295 0.69 -0.76 2.18
CA ASP A 295 2.05 -0.89 1.62
C ASP A 295 2.49 0.38 0.88
N VAL A 296 1.58 1.30 0.53
CA VAL A 296 1.93 2.53 -0.21
C VAL A 296 1.41 3.81 0.44
N LEU A 297 0.09 3.99 0.58
CA LEU A 297 -0.45 5.31 0.95
C LEU A 297 -0.09 5.77 2.37
N ILE A 298 -0.23 4.89 3.37
CA ILE A 298 0.19 5.21 4.75
C ILE A 298 1.71 5.41 4.82
N PRO A 299 2.55 4.50 4.29
CA PRO A 299 4.00 4.71 4.23
C PRO A 299 4.42 5.99 3.50
N LEU A 300 3.75 6.34 2.40
CA LEU A 300 4.00 7.57 1.65
C LEU A 300 3.63 8.80 2.47
N TYR A 301 2.47 8.81 3.14
CA TYR A 301 2.09 9.87 4.08
C TYR A 301 3.15 10.03 5.17
N LEU A 302 3.55 8.93 5.81
CA LEU A 302 4.55 8.91 6.88
C LEU A 302 5.90 9.48 6.44
N THR A 303 6.31 9.16 5.21
CA THR A 303 7.59 9.59 4.64
C THR A 303 7.56 11.05 4.17
N SER A 304 6.46 11.51 3.59
CA SER A 304 6.41 12.75 2.80
C SER A 304 5.64 13.91 3.43
N PHE A 305 4.70 13.64 4.34
CA PHE A 305 3.79 14.67 4.88
C PHE A 305 4.54 15.82 5.57
N ARG A 306 5.70 15.52 6.18
CA ARG A 306 6.58 16.51 6.84
C ARG A 306 7.06 17.63 5.90
N PHE A 307 7.09 17.38 4.59
CA PHE A 307 7.56 18.34 3.59
C PHE A 307 6.47 19.32 3.15
N LYS A 308 5.23 19.20 3.65
CA LYS A 308 4.13 20.16 3.41
C LYS A 308 3.91 20.45 1.91
N GLY A 309 3.96 19.43 1.06
CA GLY A 309 3.80 19.55 -0.39
C GLY A 309 5.08 19.88 -1.16
N ARG A 310 6.16 20.30 -0.49
CA ARG A 310 7.46 20.61 -1.11
C ARG A 310 8.33 19.36 -1.28
N VAL A 311 7.86 18.39 -2.06
CA VAL A 311 8.58 17.14 -2.33
C VAL A 311 8.17 16.59 -3.68
N LYS A 312 9.11 16.09 -4.48
CA LYS A 312 8.83 15.44 -5.78
C LYS A 312 8.75 13.92 -5.63
N PHE A 313 7.85 13.30 -6.39
CA PHE A 313 7.65 11.86 -6.37
C PHE A 313 8.15 11.22 -7.65
N PHE A 314 8.99 10.20 -7.49
CA PHE A 314 9.41 9.29 -8.55
C PHE A 314 8.81 7.93 -8.27
N ILE A 315 8.04 7.41 -9.21
CA ILE A 315 7.29 6.18 -9.01
C ILE A 315 7.81 5.09 -9.94
N THR A 316 8.35 4.02 -9.36
CA THR A 316 8.73 2.79 -10.07
C THR A 316 7.56 1.82 -10.17
N ASN A 317 7.62 0.91 -11.15
CA ASN A 317 6.49 0.06 -11.53
C ASN A 317 5.23 0.90 -11.79
N TYR A 318 5.39 1.97 -12.56
CA TYR A 318 4.41 3.02 -12.73
C TYR A 318 3.09 2.51 -13.31
N LYS A 319 1.97 2.93 -12.70
CA LYS A 319 0.61 2.54 -13.10
C LYS A 319 -0.28 3.78 -13.18
N GLN A 320 -0.55 4.25 -14.40
CA GLN A 320 -1.35 5.46 -14.63
C GLN A 320 -2.72 5.42 -13.92
N TRP A 321 -3.41 4.28 -13.96
CA TRP A 321 -4.70 4.11 -13.30
C TRP A 321 -4.61 4.27 -11.77
N TRP A 322 -3.48 3.87 -11.16
CA TRP A 322 -3.26 3.99 -9.71
C TRP A 322 -3.10 5.46 -9.31
N ILE A 323 -2.34 6.21 -10.11
CA ILE A 323 -2.17 7.66 -9.94
C ILE A 323 -3.50 8.39 -10.05
N GLN A 324 -4.31 8.04 -11.05
CA GLN A 324 -5.64 8.63 -11.22
C GLN A 324 -6.57 8.31 -10.04
N LYS A 325 -6.56 7.07 -9.54
CA LYS A 325 -7.36 6.63 -8.39
C LYS A 325 -7.02 7.41 -7.11
N TYR A 326 -5.75 7.68 -6.85
CA TYR A 326 -5.26 8.32 -5.62
C TYR A 326 -4.89 9.81 -5.77
N LYS A 327 -5.16 10.40 -6.94
CA LYS A 327 -4.88 11.81 -7.27
C LYS A 327 -5.26 12.82 -6.17
N PRO A 328 -6.43 12.75 -5.50
CA PRO A 328 -6.79 13.71 -4.46
C PRO A 328 -5.84 13.72 -3.25
N MET A 329 -5.28 12.55 -2.90
CA MET A 329 -4.30 12.40 -1.82
C MET A 329 -2.91 12.79 -2.30
N LEU A 330 -2.48 12.30 -3.47
CA LEU A 330 -1.15 12.57 -4.01
C LEU A 330 -0.88 14.08 -4.19
N ARG A 331 -1.87 14.82 -4.71
CA ARG A 331 -1.79 16.28 -4.88
C ARG A 331 -1.70 17.07 -3.57
N ARG A 332 -2.06 16.45 -2.44
CA ARG A 332 -1.89 17.07 -1.12
C ARG A 332 -0.57 16.73 -0.46
N LEU A 333 0.06 15.62 -0.86
CA LEU A 333 1.40 15.26 -0.38
C LEU A 333 2.50 15.93 -1.20
N SER A 334 2.24 16.24 -2.48
CA SER A 334 3.17 16.93 -3.37
C SER A 334 2.45 17.96 -4.23
N HIS A 335 3.03 19.16 -4.34
CA HIS A 335 2.58 20.23 -5.24
C HIS A 335 3.20 20.15 -6.64
N TYR A 336 4.01 19.11 -6.90
CA TYR A 336 4.73 18.93 -8.16
C TYR A 336 4.15 17.76 -8.96
N ASP A 337 4.43 17.76 -10.26
CA ASP A 337 4.10 16.62 -11.10
C ASP A 337 4.90 15.37 -10.68
N ILE A 338 4.20 14.25 -10.75
CA ILE A 338 4.75 12.93 -10.46
C ILE A 338 5.55 12.47 -11.67
N ILE A 339 6.75 11.96 -11.43
CA ILE A 339 7.63 11.44 -12.48
C ILE A 339 7.46 9.94 -12.56
N ASP A 340 7.11 9.45 -13.75
CA ASP A 340 7.19 8.04 -14.11
C ASP A 340 8.68 7.66 -14.23
N PHE A 341 9.16 6.93 -13.23
CA PHE A 341 10.56 6.52 -13.17
C PHE A 341 10.89 5.44 -14.22
N ASP A 342 9.90 4.73 -14.74
CA ASP A 342 10.16 3.63 -15.69
C ASP A 342 10.37 4.13 -17.12
N SER A 343 9.71 5.24 -17.49
CA SER A 343 9.80 5.81 -18.84
C SER A 343 10.72 7.02 -18.94
N ASN A 344 10.87 7.83 -17.88
CA ASN A 344 11.70 9.04 -17.91
C ASN A 344 13.19 8.72 -18.19
N LYS A 345 13.86 9.59 -18.96
CA LYS A 345 15.27 9.42 -19.36
C LYS A 345 16.19 10.52 -18.84
N ASP A 346 15.63 11.55 -18.21
CA ASP A 346 16.37 12.70 -17.72
C ASP A 346 17.07 12.38 -16.39
N VAL A 347 18.21 13.01 -16.17
CA VAL A 347 18.89 12.96 -14.87
C VAL A 347 18.41 14.13 -14.02
N HIS A 348 17.82 13.84 -12.88
CA HIS A 348 17.30 14.84 -11.97
C HIS A 348 18.20 14.98 -10.73
N CYS A 349 18.62 16.19 -10.42
CA CYS A 349 19.55 16.45 -9.32
C CYS A 349 18.86 17.15 -8.15
N PHE A 350 19.22 16.72 -6.95
CA PHE A 350 18.57 17.07 -5.69
C PHE A 350 19.60 17.20 -4.59
N GLU A 351 19.33 18.06 -3.62
CA GLU A 351 20.09 18.10 -2.37
C GLU A 351 19.71 16.97 -1.40
N GLN A 352 18.49 16.43 -1.50
CA GLN A 352 17.97 15.40 -0.61
C GLN A 352 17.07 14.41 -1.36
N VAL A 353 17.34 13.12 -1.18
CA VAL A 353 16.54 12.03 -1.77
C VAL A 353 16.28 10.94 -0.74
N ILE A 354 15.06 10.41 -0.74
CA ILE A 354 14.66 9.22 0.02
C ILE A 354 14.30 8.13 -0.99
N VAL A 355 14.95 6.97 -0.88
CA VAL A 355 14.64 5.76 -1.68
C VAL A 355 13.96 4.74 -0.77
N GLY A 356 12.71 4.41 -1.08
CA GLY A 356 11.83 3.60 -0.24
C GLY A 356 10.89 4.43 0.63
N LEU A 357 10.05 3.72 1.40
CA LEU A 357 9.03 4.33 2.27
C LEU A 357 9.21 3.86 3.71
N VAL A 358 9.10 4.81 4.65
CA VAL A 358 9.00 4.52 6.08
C VAL A 358 7.72 3.76 6.35
N ARG A 359 7.80 2.66 7.09
CA ARG A 359 6.65 1.83 7.43
C ARG A 359 6.66 1.47 8.92
N ASP A 360 5.48 1.59 9.52
CA ASP A 360 5.18 0.95 10.80
C ASP A 360 4.46 -0.39 10.57
N ARG A 361 3.14 -0.48 10.75
CA ARG A 361 2.37 -1.73 10.65
C ARG A 361 1.22 -1.62 9.65
N ASP A 362 0.58 -2.75 9.36
CA ASP A 362 -0.61 -2.78 8.51
C ASP A 362 -1.72 -1.93 9.12
N LEU A 363 -2.02 -0.80 8.46
CA LEU A 363 -3.04 0.17 8.87
C LEU A 363 -2.86 0.73 10.30
N ILE A 364 -1.63 0.70 10.83
CA ILE A 364 -1.30 1.18 12.18
C ILE A 364 -0.09 2.10 12.12
N LEU A 365 -0.20 3.21 12.86
CA LEU A 365 0.89 4.10 13.19
C LEU A 365 0.95 4.21 14.72
N ARG A 366 2.02 3.69 15.31
CA ARG A 366 2.37 3.79 16.73
C ARG A 366 3.60 4.69 16.89
N PRO A 367 3.78 5.31 18.06
CA PRO A 367 5.02 6.00 18.37
C PRO A 367 6.20 5.03 18.24
N HIS A 368 7.20 5.39 17.43
CA HIS A 368 8.42 4.59 17.29
C HIS A 368 9.56 5.43 16.70
N PRO A 369 10.76 5.42 17.29
CA PRO A 369 11.85 6.31 16.88
C PRO A 369 12.30 6.12 15.43
N THR A 370 12.25 4.89 14.91
CA THR A 370 12.72 4.59 13.54
C THR A 370 11.59 4.32 12.54
N ARG A 371 10.39 3.96 13.01
CA ARG A 371 9.25 3.60 12.14
C ARG A 371 8.25 4.73 12.00
N ASN A 372 8.23 5.65 12.95
CA ASN A 372 7.36 6.82 12.96
C ASN A 372 8.06 7.97 13.71
N PRO A 373 9.21 8.46 13.19
CA PRO A 373 10.02 9.46 13.87
C PRO A 373 9.27 10.79 14.10
N GLN A 374 8.22 11.06 13.31
CA GLN A 374 7.39 12.26 13.45
C GLN A 374 6.22 12.07 14.42
N GLY A 375 5.99 10.86 14.95
CA GLY A 375 4.92 10.59 15.90
C GLY A 375 3.50 10.73 15.34
N TYR A 376 3.30 10.60 14.01
CA TYR A 376 1.97 10.68 13.41
C TYR A 376 1.07 9.54 13.89
N SER A 377 -0.21 9.83 14.09
CA SER A 377 -1.21 8.83 14.46
C SER A 377 -2.08 8.42 13.27
N MET A 378 -2.79 7.30 13.41
CA MET A 378 -3.84 6.94 12.44
C MET A 378 -4.98 7.97 12.42
N LEU A 379 -5.21 8.71 13.50
CA LEU A 379 -6.18 9.81 13.52
C LEU A 379 -5.71 11.00 12.65
N ASP A 380 -4.42 11.29 12.63
CA ASP A 380 -3.86 12.32 11.74
C ASP A 380 -3.99 11.90 10.28
N PHE A 381 -3.70 10.62 9.99
CA PHE A 381 -3.87 10.06 8.65
C PHE A 381 -5.32 10.11 8.18
N THR A 382 -6.30 9.69 8.99
CA THR A 382 -7.72 9.77 8.60
C THR A 382 -8.20 11.20 8.47
N ARG A 383 -7.72 12.14 9.31
CA ARG A 383 -7.99 13.58 9.14
C ARG A 383 -7.42 14.10 7.82
N PHE A 384 -6.20 13.71 7.47
CA PHE A 384 -5.58 14.03 6.18
C PHE A 384 -6.38 13.47 5.01
N LEU A 385 -6.86 12.22 5.09
CA LEU A 385 -7.74 11.63 4.06
C LEU A 385 -9.06 12.38 3.95
N ARG A 386 -9.69 12.74 5.08
CA ARG A 386 -10.92 13.52 5.07
C ARG A 386 -10.76 14.84 4.33
N HIS A 387 -9.68 15.56 4.59
CA HIS A 387 -9.36 16.76 3.84
C HIS A 387 -9.08 16.44 2.36
N SER A 388 -8.29 15.40 2.08
CA SER A 388 -7.95 14.92 0.72
C SER A 388 -9.16 14.67 -0.17
N TYR A 389 -10.18 14.03 0.37
CA TYR A 389 -11.37 13.63 -0.38
C TYR A 389 -12.58 14.56 -0.19
N GLY A 390 -12.47 15.58 0.68
CA GLY A 390 -13.57 16.51 0.97
C GLY A 390 -14.68 15.90 1.85
N LEU A 391 -14.30 15.01 2.77
CA LEU A 391 -15.20 14.25 3.63
C LEU A 391 -15.65 15.10 4.83
N LYS A 392 -16.89 15.57 4.78
CA LYS A 392 -17.40 16.57 5.72
C LYS A 392 -17.70 16.01 7.12
N ARG A 393 -18.10 14.74 7.23
CA ARG A 393 -18.63 14.20 8.47
C ARG A 393 -17.50 13.81 9.43
N ALA A 394 -17.57 14.35 10.66
CA ALA A 394 -16.55 14.14 11.70
C ALA A 394 -16.93 13.08 12.74
N ARG A 395 -18.22 12.93 13.04
CA ARG A 395 -18.78 12.00 14.03
C ARG A 395 -19.98 11.24 13.45
N PRO A 396 -20.27 10.02 13.92
CA PRO A 396 -21.51 9.32 13.61
C PRO A 396 -22.73 10.02 14.24
N LEU A 397 -23.90 9.51 13.91
CA LEU A 397 -25.17 9.85 14.53
C LEU A 397 -25.12 9.32 15.96
N VAL A 398 -25.55 10.13 16.92
CA VAL A 398 -25.87 9.66 18.27
C VAL A 398 -27.34 9.29 18.30
N LEU A 399 -27.64 8.05 18.67
CA LEU A 399 -29.00 7.53 18.65
C LEU A 399 -29.87 8.32 19.64
N GLY A 400 -30.99 8.87 19.17
CA GLY A 400 -31.92 9.68 19.96
C GLY A 400 -31.61 11.19 20.00
N GLU A 401 -30.46 11.63 19.49
CA GLU A 401 -30.11 13.08 19.38
C GLU A 401 -31.05 13.80 18.40
N GLU A 402 -31.37 13.16 17.28
CA GLU A 402 -32.33 13.67 16.28
C GLU A 402 -33.56 12.74 16.20
N PRO A 403 -34.76 13.21 16.57
CA PRO A 403 -35.98 12.40 16.51
C PRO A 403 -36.23 11.81 15.11
N GLY A 404 -36.53 10.52 15.07
CA GLY A 404 -36.87 9.81 13.83
C GLY A 404 -35.69 9.48 12.91
N LYS A 405 -34.46 9.89 13.22
CA LYS A 405 -33.27 9.52 12.45
C LYS A 405 -32.80 8.12 12.78
N LYS A 406 -32.51 7.35 11.73
CA LYS A 406 -31.95 6.00 11.82
C LYS A 406 -30.45 6.01 11.55
N PRO A 407 -29.64 5.25 12.29
CA PRO A 407 -28.23 5.09 11.96
C PRO A 407 -28.02 4.45 10.59
N ARG A 408 -27.10 5.02 9.81
CA ARG A 408 -26.77 4.56 8.46
C ARG A 408 -25.76 3.43 8.50
N MET A 409 -26.14 2.26 7.99
CA MET A 409 -25.28 1.10 7.86
C MET A 409 -24.90 0.89 6.39
N LEU A 410 -23.60 0.79 6.13
CA LEU A 410 -23.08 0.25 4.87
C LEU A 410 -22.71 -1.22 5.06
N ILE A 411 -23.31 -2.10 4.27
CA ILE A 411 -22.88 -3.48 4.13
C ILE A 411 -22.05 -3.60 2.84
N ILE A 412 -20.78 -3.96 2.96
CA ILE A 412 -19.94 -4.20 1.79
C ILE A 412 -20.28 -5.58 1.22
N SER A 413 -20.81 -5.59 0.00
CA SER A 413 -21.04 -6.79 -0.78
C SER A 413 -19.79 -7.18 -1.58
N ARG A 414 -19.76 -8.44 -2.06
CA ARG A 414 -18.68 -8.97 -2.90
C ARG A 414 -19.28 -9.85 -3.99
N ARG A 415 -18.67 -9.85 -5.19
CA ARG A 415 -19.03 -10.76 -6.29
C ARG A 415 -18.11 -11.96 -6.46
N GLY A 416 -16.86 -11.85 -6.00
CA GLY A 416 -15.84 -12.91 -6.09
C GLY A 416 -15.96 -13.91 -4.94
N THR A 417 -14.99 -13.89 -4.03
CA THR A 417 -14.97 -14.72 -2.81
C THR A 417 -15.65 -14.03 -1.63
N ARG A 418 -15.79 -14.71 -0.48
CA ARG A 418 -16.34 -14.15 0.78
C ARG A 418 -17.66 -13.43 0.59
N LYS A 419 -18.53 -13.99 -0.24
CA LYS A 419 -19.88 -13.50 -0.50
C LYS A 419 -20.74 -13.76 0.73
N LEU A 420 -21.64 -12.81 1.02
CA LEU A 420 -22.73 -13.03 1.97
C LEU A 420 -23.89 -13.68 1.22
N LEU A 421 -24.07 -14.99 1.40
CA LEU A 421 -25.03 -15.80 0.63
C LEU A 421 -26.48 -15.43 0.96
N ASN A 422 -26.75 -14.90 2.15
CA ASN A 422 -28.07 -14.42 2.58
C ASN A 422 -28.12 -12.90 2.79
N LEU A 423 -27.37 -12.13 1.98
CA LEU A 423 -27.25 -10.67 2.08
C LEU A 423 -28.60 -9.93 2.09
N ARG A 424 -29.59 -10.36 1.30
CA ARG A 424 -30.93 -9.74 1.29
C ARG A 424 -31.63 -9.87 2.65
N GLN A 425 -31.54 -11.04 3.28
CA GLN A 425 -32.13 -11.31 4.59
C GLN A 425 -31.39 -10.53 5.69
N LEU A 426 -30.05 -10.46 5.61
CA LEU A 426 -29.22 -9.65 6.50
C LEU A 426 -29.60 -8.16 6.43
N ALA A 427 -29.79 -7.62 5.23
CA ALA A 427 -30.22 -6.24 5.05
C ALA A 427 -31.64 -6.02 5.62
N ALA A 428 -32.56 -6.96 5.40
CA ALA A 428 -33.93 -6.88 5.93
C ALA A 428 -33.97 -6.87 7.47
N ILE A 429 -33.27 -7.79 8.14
CA ILE A 429 -33.23 -7.82 9.60
C ILE A 429 -32.55 -6.56 10.17
N SER A 430 -31.51 -6.05 9.52
CA SER A 430 -30.84 -4.82 9.95
C SER A 430 -31.78 -3.61 9.85
N ARG A 431 -32.60 -3.51 8.78
CA ARG A 431 -33.64 -2.47 8.68
C ARG A 431 -34.72 -2.62 9.75
N ALA A 432 -35.17 -3.85 10.01
CA ALA A 432 -36.16 -4.14 11.04
C ALA A 432 -35.67 -3.80 12.46
N LEU A 433 -34.35 -3.84 12.69
CA LEU A 433 -33.71 -3.43 13.93
C LEU A 433 -33.52 -1.91 14.07
N GLY A 434 -33.78 -1.13 13.01
CA GLY A 434 -33.73 0.33 13.06
C GLY A 434 -32.58 0.97 12.28
N PHE A 435 -31.79 0.22 11.51
CA PHE A 435 -30.77 0.80 10.63
C PHE A 435 -31.36 1.29 9.29
N ASP A 436 -30.80 2.36 8.75
CA ASP A 436 -30.92 2.69 7.32
C ASP A 436 -29.80 1.99 6.54
N VAL A 437 -30.14 1.01 5.72
CA VAL A 437 -29.16 0.05 5.16
C VAL A 437 -28.90 0.31 3.68
N THR A 438 -27.66 0.65 3.38
CA THR A 438 -27.08 0.68 2.03
C THR A 438 -26.21 -0.57 1.81
N VAL A 439 -26.36 -1.21 0.66
CA VAL A 439 -25.52 -2.34 0.24
C VAL A 439 -24.74 -1.90 -0.99
N SER A 440 -23.42 -2.02 -0.96
CA SER A 440 -22.58 -1.61 -2.08
C SER A 440 -21.32 -2.46 -2.18
N GLU A 441 -20.86 -2.71 -3.39
CA GLU A 441 -19.54 -3.30 -3.63
C GLU A 441 -18.52 -2.16 -3.69
N ALA A 442 -17.37 -2.33 -3.02
CA ALA A 442 -16.30 -1.34 -2.98
C ALA A 442 -15.52 -1.26 -4.32
N ARG A 443 -16.20 -0.80 -5.38
CA ARG A 443 -15.67 -0.64 -6.75
C ARG A 443 -15.93 0.77 -7.28
N GLY A 444 -15.23 1.11 -8.36
CA GLY A 444 -15.42 2.35 -9.10
C GLY A 444 -14.66 3.53 -8.51
N ASN A 445 -15.25 4.73 -8.60
CA ASN A 445 -14.59 5.97 -8.21
C ASN A 445 -14.38 6.05 -6.69
N LEU A 446 -13.11 6.04 -6.26
CA LEU A 446 -12.73 6.04 -4.85
C LEU A 446 -13.29 7.25 -4.08
N LYS A 447 -13.31 8.45 -4.67
CA LYS A 447 -13.83 9.65 -3.99
C LYS A 447 -15.34 9.52 -3.71
N LYS A 448 -16.11 9.02 -4.68
CA LYS A 448 -17.55 8.77 -4.49
C LYS A 448 -17.78 7.71 -3.40
N PHE A 449 -17.01 6.61 -3.44
CA PHE A 449 -17.14 5.54 -2.44
C PHE A 449 -16.71 6.01 -1.04
N ALA A 450 -15.61 6.76 -0.92
CA ALA A 450 -15.17 7.37 0.34
C ALA A 450 -16.23 8.33 0.91
N THR A 451 -16.93 9.08 0.05
CA THR A 451 -18.04 9.97 0.46
C THR A 451 -19.21 9.16 1.02
N MET A 452 -19.57 8.05 0.36
CA MET A 452 -20.60 7.12 0.86
C MET A 452 -20.19 6.54 2.21
N VAL A 453 -18.97 6.02 2.35
CA VAL A 453 -18.49 5.44 3.62
C VAL A 453 -18.46 6.49 4.72
N ASN A 454 -17.97 7.71 4.46
CA ASN A 454 -17.97 8.80 5.45
C ASN A 454 -19.38 9.22 5.89
N SER A 455 -20.39 8.97 5.06
CA SER A 455 -21.78 9.20 5.43
C SER A 455 -22.32 8.14 6.40
N CYS A 456 -21.68 7.00 6.58
CA CYS A 456 -22.22 5.92 7.40
C CYS A 456 -21.82 6.01 8.88
N ASP A 457 -22.64 5.39 9.72
CA ASP A 457 -22.46 5.21 11.17
C ASP A 457 -21.90 3.83 11.49
N VAL A 458 -22.26 2.84 10.66
CA VAL A 458 -21.80 1.46 10.77
C VAL A 458 -21.28 0.95 9.44
N LEU A 459 -20.12 0.30 9.46
CA LEU A 459 -19.58 -0.46 8.33
C LEU A 459 -19.56 -1.95 8.69
N LEU A 460 -20.28 -2.75 7.91
CA LEU A 460 -20.32 -4.21 8.05
C LEU A 460 -19.68 -4.87 6.83
N ALA A 461 -18.66 -5.71 7.03
CA ALA A 461 -18.11 -6.51 5.95
C ALA A 461 -17.50 -7.82 6.45
N VAL A 462 -17.40 -8.80 5.53
CA VAL A 462 -16.56 -9.98 5.74
C VAL A 462 -15.10 -9.58 5.65
N HIS A 463 -14.26 -10.15 6.53
CA HIS A 463 -12.83 -9.90 6.60
C HIS A 463 -12.17 -9.89 5.20
N GLY A 464 -11.48 -8.80 4.89
CA GLY A 464 -10.85 -8.61 3.58
C GLY A 464 -10.70 -7.15 3.19
N ALA A 465 -10.12 -6.94 1.99
CA ALA A 465 -9.76 -5.61 1.50
C ALA A 465 -10.90 -4.59 1.51
N GLY A 466 -12.16 -5.02 1.42
CA GLY A 466 -13.32 -4.14 1.55
C GLY A 466 -13.36 -3.42 2.91
N LEU A 467 -12.97 -4.10 3.99
CA LEU A 467 -12.99 -3.55 5.34
C LEU A 467 -11.93 -2.44 5.56
N THR A 468 -10.92 -2.34 4.68
CA THR A 468 -9.97 -1.21 4.65
C THR A 468 -10.67 0.13 4.49
N ASN A 469 -11.88 0.16 3.93
CA ASN A 469 -12.68 1.39 3.80
C ASN A 469 -13.04 2.02 5.16
N GLN A 470 -12.82 1.33 6.29
CA GLN A 470 -12.94 1.94 7.62
C GLN A 470 -12.13 3.24 7.79
N ILE A 471 -11.05 3.44 7.02
CA ILE A 471 -10.26 4.69 7.01
C ILE A 471 -11.05 5.95 6.64
N PHE A 472 -12.22 5.80 6.02
CA PHE A 472 -13.09 6.92 5.60
C PHE A 472 -14.25 7.19 6.57
N LEU A 473 -14.47 6.31 7.55
CA LEU A 473 -15.53 6.51 8.53
C LEU A 473 -15.25 7.72 9.42
N PRO A 474 -16.31 8.39 9.93
CA PRO A 474 -16.13 9.38 10.98
C PRO A 474 -15.64 8.70 12.27
N ALA A 475 -14.89 9.44 13.08
CA ALA A 475 -14.43 8.94 14.38
C ALA A 475 -15.62 8.57 15.26
N LYS A 476 -15.49 7.51 16.05
CA LYS A 476 -16.54 6.84 16.86
C LYS A 476 -17.57 6.02 16.10
N ALA A 477 -17.55 5.98 14.76
CA ALA A 477 -18.38 5.05 14.00
C ALA A 477 -18.04 3.58 14.34
N VAL A 478 -18.97 2.68 14.05
CA VAL A 478 -18.84 1.25 14.36
C VAL A 478 -18.38 0.47 13.12
N VAL A 479 -17.38 -0.37 13.30
CA VAL A 479 -16.96 -1.37 12.33
C VAL A 479 -17.36 -2.75 12.85
N ILE A 480 -18.12 -3.49 12.07
CA ILE A 480 -18.45 -4.89 12.35
C ILE A 480 -17.71 -5.76 11.35
N GLN A 481 -16.77 -6.55 11.84
CA GLN A 481 -16.05 -7.54 11.05
C GLN A 481 -16.69 -8.92 11.20
N ILE A 482 -17.10 -9.51 10.08
CA ILE A 482 -17.42 -10.94 10.03
C ILE A 482 -16.12 -11.71 9.77
N VAL A 483 -15.69 -12.48 10.76
CA VAL A 483 -14.46 -13.25 10.75
C VAL A 483 -14.72 -14.64 10.17
N PRO A 484 -14.08 -15.02 9.04
CA PRO A 484 -14.26 -16.33 8.42
C PRO A 484 -13.80 -17.49 9.31
N TRP A 485 -14.30 -18.69 9.03
CA TRP A 485 -13.85 -19.92 9.69
C TRP A 485 -12.36 -20.17 9.42
N GLY A 486 -11.70 -20.90 10.33
CA GLY A 486 -10.31 -21.34 10.15
C GLY A 486 -9.31 -20.59 11.03
N LYS A 487 -9.67 -20.32 12.30
CA LYS A 487 -8.77 -19.70 13.31
C LYS A 487 -8.18 -18.35 12.84
N MET A 488 -9.02 -17.51 12.23
CA MET A 488 -8.62 -16.22 11.66
C MET A 488 -8.45 -15.08 12.68
N GLY A 489 -8.58 -15.33 13.98
CA GLY A 489 -8.64 -14.30 15.03
C GLY A 489 -7.42 -13.37 15.08
N TRP A 490 -6.21 -13.91 14.92
CA TRP A 490 -5.00 -13.07 14.90
C TRP A 490 -5.00 -12.09 13.72
N MET A 491 -5.39 -12.54 12.52
CA MET A 491 -5.48 -11.67 11.33
C MET A 491 -6.61 -10.65 11.46
N ALA A 492 -7.78 -11.07 11.98
CA ALA A 492 -8.91 -10.21 12.28
C ALA A 492 -8.50 -9.01 13.14
N THR A 493 -7.87 -9.29 14.28
CA THR A 493 -7.39 -8.28 15.22
C THR A 493 -6.29 -7.41 14.63
N ASN A 494 -5.24 -7.99 14.03
CA ASN A 494 -4.07 -7.22 13.60
C ASN A 494 -4.29 -6.43 12.30
N PHE A 495 -5.16 -6.88 11.40
CA PHE A 495 -5.42 -6.18 10.13
C PHE A 495 -6.57 -5.18 10.18
N TYR A 496 -7.50 -5.30 11.13
CA TYR A 496 -8.65 -4.40 11.18
C TYR A 496 -9.08 -3.99 12.59
N GLY A 497 -9.05 -4.88 13.58
CA GLY A 497 -9.47 -4.53 14.96
C GLY A 497 -8.58 -3.48 15.63
N GLU A 498 -7.28 -3.75 15.74
CA GLU A 498 -6.29 -2.79 16.26
C GLU A 498 -6.22 -1.52 15.40
N PRO A 499 -6.19 -1.60 14.05
CA PRO A 499 -6.32 -0.43 13.19
C PRO A 499 -7.57 0.42 13.46
N ALA A 500 -8.75 -0.20 13.64
CA ALA A 500 -9.99 0.51 13.92
C ALA A 500 -9.89 1.32 15.22
N ARG A 501 -9.35 0.71 16.28
CA ARG A 501 -9.08 1.41 17.55
C ARG A 501 -8.12 2.58 17.37
N GLY A 502 -7.03 2.39 16.61
CA GLY A 502 -6.09 3.45 16.29
C GLY A 502 -6.70 4.62 15.50
N MET A 503 -7.76 4.37 14.73
CA MET A 503 -8.56 5.38 14.02
C MET A 503 -9.68 5.99 14.89
N ASN A 504 -9.74 5.65 16.18
CA ASN A 504 -10.80 6.04 17.11
C ASN A 504 -12.19 5.55 16.66
N LEU A 505 -12.28 4.36 16.06
CA LEU A 505 -13.52 3.67 15.72
C LEU A 505 -13.91 2.67 16.81
N ARG A 506 -15.20 2.38 16.91
CA ARG A 506 -15.74 1.29 17.75
C ARG A 506 -15.73 0.02 16.91
N TYR A 507 -15.34 -1.12 17.49
CA TYR A 507 -15.08 -2.32 16.70
C TYR A 507 -15.73 -3.56 17.32
N LEU A 508 -16.42 -4.32 16.49
CA LEU A 508 -17.10 -5.57 16.82
C LEU A 508 -16.62 -6.70 15.90
N GLU A 509 -16.44 -7.89 16.45
CA GLU A 509 -16.14 -9.11 15.70
C GLU A 509 -17.27 -10.11 15.82
N TYR A 510 -17.62 -10.74 14.70
CA TYR A 510 -18.49 -11.91 14.67
C TYR A 510 -17.74 -13.07 14.02
N HIS A 511 -17.40 -14.07 14.84
CA HIS A 511 -16.78 -15.31 14.37
C HIS A 511 -17.85 -16.28 13.89
N ILE A 512 -17.80 -16.62 12.61
CA ILE A 512 -18.76 -17.55 12.02
C ILE A 512 -18.50 -18.98 12.55
N SER A 513 -19.55 -19.78 12.68
CA SER A 513 -19.40 -21.21 12.91
C SER A 513 -19.09 -21.96 11.61
N GLU A 514 -18.70 -23.22 11.76
CA GLU A 514 -18.52 -24.16 10.65
C GLU A 514 -19.74 -24.18 9.71
N GLN A 515 -20.96 -24.21 10.26
CA GLN A 515 -22.20 -24.32 9.49
C GLN A 515 -22.55 -23.03 8.72
N GLU A 516 -21.98 -21.90 9.12
CA GLU A 516 -22.12 -20.64 8.41
C GLU A 516 -21.10 -20.48 7.27
N SER A 517 -20.08 -21.34 7.22
CA SER A 517 -19.07 -21.37 6.17
C SER A 517 -19.48 -22.24 4.99
N SER A 518 -19.23 -21.78 3.77
CA SER A 518 -19.38 -22.61 2.57
C SER A 518 -18.44 -23.82 2.55
N LEU A 519 -17.40 -23.84 3.40
CA LEU A 519 -16.48 -24.97 3.52
C LEU A 519 -17.21 -26.24 3.97
N ALA A 520 -18.28 -26.12 4.78
CA ALA A 520 -19.05 -27.27 5.26
C ALA A 520 -19.74 -28.06 4.14
N GLN A 521 -19.91 -27.45 2.96
CA GLN A 521 -20.42 -28.11 1.75
C GLN A 521 -19.32 -28.66 0.85
N ARG A 522 -18.06 -28.20 1.06
CA ARG A 522 -16.93 -28.45 0.16
C ARG A 522 -15.99 -29.52 0.69
N TYR A 523 -15.93 -29.69 2.00
CA TYR A 523 -15.07 -30.64 2.68
C TYR A 523 -15.90 -31.52 3.62
N PRO A 524 -15.56 -32.81 3.76
CA PRO A 524 -16.20 -33.66 4.77
C PRO A 524 -15.79 -33.20 6.17
N ARG A 525 -16.63 -33.48 7.17
CA ARG A 525 -16.44 -33.00 8.56
C ARG A 525 -15.14 -33.46 9.20
N ASP A 526 -14.62 -34.59 8.77
CA ASP A 526 -13.39 -35.19 9.27
C ASP A 526 -12.11 -34.65 8.59
N HIS A 527 -12.25 -33.75 7.60
CA HIS A 527 -11.14 -33.11 6.90
C HIS A 527 -10.35 -32.14 7.80
N MET A 528 -9.06 -31.96 7.50
CA MET A 528 -8.15 -31.09 8.27
C MET A 528 -8.61 -29.62 8.36
N VAL A 529 -9.37 -29.15 7.38
CA VAL A 529 -10.01 -27.83 7.37
C VAL A 529 -10.89 -27.59 8.62
N PHE A 530 -11.43 -28.65 9.21
CA PHE A 530 -12.23 -28.60 10.45
C PHE A 530 -11.49 -29.17 11.65
N LYS A 531 -10.82 -30.32 11.50
CA LYS A 531 -10.12 -30.98 12.60
C LYS A 531 -8.92 -30.19 13.12
N ASP A 532 -8.10 -29.66 12.22
CA ASP A 532 -6.94 -28.87 12.57
C ASP A 532 -6.70 -27.77 11.52
N PRO A 533 -7.44 -26.65 11.62
CA PRO A 533 -7.24 -25.52 10.75
C PRO A 533 -5.80 -24.99 10.76
N MET A 534 -5.05 -25.15 11.87
CA MET A 534 -3.69 -24.63 11.96
C MET A 534 -2.71 -25.41 11.09
N ALA A 535 -2.96 -26.69 10.80
CA ALA A 535 -2.21 -27.42 9.79
C ALA A 535 -2.29 -26.76 8.40
N ILE A 536 -3.45 -26.19 8.04
CA ILE A 536 -3.61 -25.42 6.79
C ILE A 536 -2.84 -24.09 6.85
N HIS A 537 -2.79 -23.42 8.01
CA HIS A 537 -1.93 -22.24 8.19
C HIS A 537 -0.44 -22.60 8.01
N GLY A 538 -0.03 -23.78 8.52
CA GLY A 538 1.33 -24.29 8.38
C GLY A 538 1.78 -24.57 6.95
N GLN A 539 0.83 -24.74 6.02
CA GLN A 539 1.10 -24.87 4.57
C GLN A 539 1.39 -23.53 3.89
N GLY A 540 1.31 -22.42 4.62
CA GLY A 540 1.63 -21.08 4.12
C GLY A 540 0.45 -20.31 3.54
N TRP A 541 0.73 -19.08 3.12
CA TRP A 541 -0.29 -18.10 2.73
C TRP A 541 -1.18 -18.55 1.58
N ASN A 542 -0.64 -19.26 0.58
CA ASN A 542 -1.42 -19.70 -0.57
C ASN A 542 -2.55 -20.66 -0.18
N ALA A 543 -2.27 -21.64 0.69
CA ALA A 543 -3.28 -22.58 1.18
C ALA A 543 -4.36 -21.85 1.99
N LEU A 544 -3.94 -20.98 2.92
CA LEU A 544 -4.83 -20.15 3.73
C LEU A 544 -5.71 -19.25 2.86
N ALA A 545 -5.13 -18.60 1.85
CA ALA A 545 -5.82 -17.69 0.94
C ALA A 545 -6.88 -18.44 0.10
N ASN A 546 -6.53 -19.60 -0.42
CA ASN A 546 -7.38 -20.41 -1.30
C ASN A 546 -8.49 -21.15 -0.56
N ILE A 547 -8.33 -21.41 0.74
CA ILE A 547 -9.31 -22.13 1.55
C ILE A 547 -10.08 -21.15 2.43
N PHE A 548 -9.43 -20.59 3.44
CA PHE A 548 -10.11 -19.78 4.46
C PHE A 548 -10.45 -18.37 3.96
N MET A 549 -9.66 -17.76 3.09
CA MET A 549 -9.98 -16.43 2.53
C MET A 549 -10.84 -16.51 1.25
N ALA A 550 -11.14 -17.72 0.77
CA ALA A 550 -12.00 -17.93 -0.39
C ALA A 550 -13.45 -18.30 -0.01
N GLN A 551 -13.68 -18.80 1.21
CA GLN A 551 -14.99 -19.25 1.68
C GLN A 551 -16.05 -18.14 1.60
N ASP A 552 -17.27 -18.51 1.22
CA ASP A 552 -18.46 -17.68 1.32
C ASP A 552 -19.17 -17.92 2.65
N VAL A 553 -20.03 -16.98 3.05
CA VAL A 553 -20.66 -16.96 4.39
C VAL A 553 -22.17 -16.91 4.26
N LYS A 554 -22.87 -17.85 4.89
CA LYS A 554 -24.32 -17.80 5.12
C LYS A 554 -24.56 -17.61 6.62
N LEU A 555 -24.82 -16.37 7.03
CA LEU A 555 -24.96 -16.03 8.44
C LEU A 555 -26.20 -16.67 9.06
N ASN A 556 -26.04 -17.21 10.27
CA ASN A 556 -27.15 -17.52 11.15
C ASN A 556 -27.64 -16.21 11.76
N LEU A 557 -28.73 -15.65 11.20
CA LEU A 557 -29.23 -14.33 11.61
C LEU A 557 -29.73 -14.28 13.05
N ARG A 558 -30.10 -15.42 13.67
CA ARG A 558 -30.45 -15.46 15.09
C ARG A 558 -29.22 -15.26 15.96
N ARG A 559 -28.10 -15.91 15.62
CA ARG A 559 -26.80 -15.74 16.30
C ARG A 559 -26.16 -14.39 16.01
N PHE A 560 -26.39 -13.83 14.83
CA PHE A 560 -25.83 -12.53 14.43
C PHE A 560 -26.58 -11.34 15.02
N ARG A 561 -27.90 -11.47 15.28
CA ARG A 561 -28.75 -10.38 15.80
C ARG A 561 -28.18 -9.65 17.03
N PRO A 562 -27.62 -10.33 18.06
CA PRO A 562 -26.98 -9.65 19.19
C PRO A 562 -25.83 -8.70 18.78
N THR A 563 -25.06 -9.03 17.74
CA THR A 563 -23.99 -8.15 17.25
C THR A 563 -24.55 -6.86 16.66
N LEU A 564 -25.69 -6.94 15.97
CA LEU A 564 -26.38 -5.76 15.41
C LEU A 564 -26.97 -4.87 16.52
N LEU A 565 -27.49 -5.47 17.59
CA LEU A 565 -27.97 -4.73 18.76
C LEU A 565 -26.83 -4.03 19.49
N GLN A 566 -25.71 -4.73 19.71
CA GLN A 566 -24.52 -4.13 20.31
C GLN A 566 -23.98 -2.96 19.48
N ALA A 567 -24.11 -3.00 18.15
CA ALA A 567 -23.75 -1.87 17.30
C ALA A 567 -24.66 -0.64 17.52
N LEU A 568 -25.95 -0.83 17.84
CA LEU A 568 -26.86 0.27 18.22
C LEU A 568 -26.48 0.84 19.59
N ASP A 569 -26.15 -0.01 20.56
CA ASP A 569 -25.70 0.43 21.89
C ASP A 569 -24.42 1.26 21.79
N LEU A 570 -23.49 0.84 20.92
CA LEU A 570 -22.31 1.60 20.56
C LEU A 570 -22.61 2.88 19.74
N LEU A 571 -23.85 3.25 19.47
CA LEU A 571 -24.21 4.56 18.91
C LEU A 571 -25.00 5.43 19.90
N GLN A 572 -25.24 4.95 21.11
CA GLN A 572 -25.88 5.73 22.18
C GLN A 572 -24.87 6.59 22.97
N LEU A 573 -23.57 6.23 22.94
CA LEU A 573 -22.50 6.94 23.68
C LEU A 573 -21.82 8.04 22.89
#